data_AF-A0A7K3PMM2-F1
#
_entry.id   AF-A0A7K3PMM2-F1
#
_cell.length_a   1.000
_cell.length_b   1.000
_cell.length_c   1.000
_cell.angle_alpha   90.00
_cell.angle_beta   90.00
_cell.angle_gamma   90.00
#
_symmetry.space_group_name_H-M   'P 1'
#
loop_
_entity.id
_entity.type
_entity.pdbx_description
1 polymer ?
#
loop_
_entity_poly.entity_id
_entity_poly.type
_entity_poly.pdbx_seq_one_letter_code
_entity_poly.pdbx_strand_id
1 'polypeptide(L)'
;MGVQTGMTGGSLGFFALCPRGSWVRVTGVPEGLNLDQLAAMRKSFNKDLGFPAEVSIQGSRASGNTGGRSDVDIAVRVSPETFDALLSKRWSSVNAGSSQARIRDHAVATGKITAGDVRPRLSGIKKNIAKMLGDEVDHVDVSVIRVGGAFDQGPFVRIK
;
A
#
# COMPACT_ATOMS: atom_id res chain seq x y z
N MET A 1 -40.16 -43.89 -18.43
CA MET A 1 -39.30 -43.40 -17.34
C MET A 1 -37.95 -43.00 -17.91
N GLY A 2 -37.51 -41.78 -17.63
CA GLY A 2 -36.46 -41.08 -18.36
C GLY A 2 -35.03 -41.30 -17.85
N VAL A 3 -34.14 -41.28 -18.84
CA VAL A 3 -32.82 -40.62 -18.97
C VAL A 3 -31.75 -40.77 -17.88
N GLN A 4 -30.65 -41.36 -18.33
CA GLN A 4 -29.31 -41.40 -17.75
C GLN A 4 -28.51 -40.16 -18.19
N THR A 5 -27.91 -39.43 -17.25
CA THR A 5 -26.80 -38.45 -17.37
C THR A 5 -26.48 -38.02 -15.94
N GLY A 6 -25.26 -37.87 -15.41
CA GLY A 6 -23.94 -37.73 -15.99
C GLY A 6 -23.18 -36.72 -15.12
N MET A 7 -21.98 -37.11 -14.64
CA MET A 7 -20.82 -36.26 -14.31
C MET A 7 -20.82 -35.32 -13.07
N THR A 8 -19.87 -35.63 -12.18
CA THR A 8 -18.82 -34.75 -11.62
C THR A 8 -19.02 -33.23 -11.63
N GLY A 9 -18.95 -32.62 -10.45
CA GLY A 9 -18.75 -31.18 -10.29
C GLY A 9 -18.40 -30.82 -8.86
N GLY A 10 -17.14 -31.04 -8.48
CA GLY A 10 -16.60 -30.51 -7.23
C GLY A 10 -16.82 -29.00 -7.16
N SER A 11 -17.30 -28.53 -6.02
CA SER A 11 -17.35 -27.11 -5.68
C SER A 11 -15.91 -26.60 -5.56
N LEU A 12 -15.31 -26.27 -6.70
CA LEU A 12 -14.16 -25.39 -6.75
C LEU A 12 -14.67 -24.00 -6.41
N GLY A 13 -14.24 -23.53 -5.24
CA GLY A 13 -14.46 -22.17 -4.81
C GLY A 13 -14.18 -21.21 -5.95
N PHE A 14 -15.10 -20.28 -6.13
CA PHE A 14 -14.90 -19.07 -6.91
C PHE A 14 -13.66 -18.35 -6.37
N PHE A 15 -12.48 -18.71 -6.89
CA PHE A 15 -11.40 -17.76 -7.06
C PHE A 15 -11.97 -16.72 -8.01
N ALA A 16 -12.57 -15.68 -7.42
CA ALA A 16 -12.78 -14.44 -8.12
C ALA A 16 -11.41 -14.02 -8.66
N LEU A 17 -11.19 -14.28 -9.95
CA LEU A 17 -10.17 -13.63 -10.75
C LEU A 17 -10.54 -12.15 -10.72
N CYS A 18 -10.09 -11.45 -9.67
CA CYS A 18 -10.03 -10.01 -9.69
C CYS A 18 -9.23 -9.63 -10.95
N PRO A 19 -9.80 -8.82 -11.86
CA PRO A 19 -9.11 -8.44 -13.06
C PRO A 19 -7.80 -7.76 -12.65
N ARG A 20 -6.68 -8.32 -13.13
CA ARG A 20 -5.33 -7.81 -12.90
C ARG A 20 -5.31 -6.35 -13.33
N GLY A 21 -5.31 -5.43 -12.36
CA GLY A 21 -5.10 -4.01 -12.62
C GLY A 21 -3.83 -3.85 -13.46
N SER A 22 -3.97 -3.34 -14.68
CA SER A 22 -2.84 -3.14 -15.57
C SER A 22 -1.93 -2.07 -14.98
N TRP A 23 -0.66 -2.41 -14.86
CA TRP A 23 0.41 -1.50 -14.47
C TRP A 23 0.52 -0.36 -15.47
N VAL A 24 -0.08 0.78 -15.18
CA VAL A 24 0.39 2.03 -15.80
C VAL A 24 1.58 2.49 -14.97
N ARG A 25 2.74 1.89 -15.27
CA ARG A 25 4.02 2.36 -14.74
C ARG A 25 4.31 3.69 -15.42
N VAL A 26 3.91 4.78 -14.77
CA VAL A 26 4.27 6.12 -15.25
C VAL A 26 5.77 6.28 -15.02
N THR A 27 6.55 6.17 -16.10
CA THR A 27 7.98 6.45 -16.08
C THR A 27 8.15 7.96 -16.17
N GLY A 28 7.98 8.64 -15.04
CA GLY A 28 8.07 10.09 -14.96
C GLY A 28 8.22 10.57 -13.53
N VAL A 29 8.57 11.84 -13.37
CA VAL A 29 8.49 12.52 -12.07
C VAL A 29 7.01 12.80 -11.81
N PRO A 30 6.46 12.44 -10.63
CA PRO A 30 5.08 12.78 -10.29
C PRO A 30 4.87 14.29 -10.36
N GLU A 31 3.66 14.71 -10.70
CA GLU A 31 3.32 16.12 -10.81
C GLU A 31 3.57 16.85 -9.48
N GLY A 32 4.21 18.03 -9.56
CA GLY A 32 4.55 18.84 -8.40
C GLY A 32 5.64 18.25 -7.50
N LEU A 33 6.45 17.32 -8.01
CA LEU A 33 7.67 16.84 -7.36
C LEU A 33 8.86 16.99 -8.30
N ASN A 34 10.07 17.01 -7.76
CA ASN A 34 11.32 16.98 -8.51
C ASN A 34 12.16 15.73 -8.20
N LEU A 35 13.18 15.46 -9.02
CA LEU A 35 14.04 14.28 -8.86
C LEU A 35 14.82 14.28 -7.54
N ASP A 36 15.23 15.44 -7.06
CA ASP A 36 16.00 15.57 -5.80
C ASP A 36 15.13 15.26 -4.58
N GLN A 37 13.87 15.71 -4.58
CA GLN A 37 12.86 15.39 -3.58
C GLN A 37 12.59 13.87 -3.56
N LEU A 38 12.44 13.25 -4.73
CA LEU A 38 12.28 11.79 -4.83
C LEU A 38 13.50 11.04 -4.27
N ALA A 39 14.71 11.48 -4.61
CA ALA A 39 15.94 10.88 -4.10
C ALA A 39 16.09 11.07 -2.57
N ALA A 40 15.73 12.23 -2.04
CA ALA A 40 15.72 12.51 -0.61
C ALA A 40 14.71 11.64 0.14
N MET A 41 13.49 11.49 -0.39
CA MET A 41 12.46 10.58 0.13
C MET A 41 12.99 9.15 0.18
N ARG A 42 13.60 8.67 -0.91
CA ARG A 42 14.19 7.33 -0.98
C ARG A 42 15.23 7.10 0.11
N LYS A 43 16.10 8.08 0.33
CA LYS A 43 17.13 8.03 1.37
C LYS A 43 16.52 7.95 2.78
N SER A 44 15.47 8.72 3.05
CA SER A 44 14.74 8.63 4.33
C SER A 44 14.11 7.27 4.55
N PHE A 45 13.46 6.70 3.54
CA PHE A 45 12.88 5.37 3.64
C PHE A 45 13.96 4.29 3.84
N ASN A 46 15.05 4.30 3.08
CA ASN A 46 16.14 3.31 3.22
C ASN A 46 16.81 3.33 4.59
N LYS A 47 16.86 4.50 5.25
CA LYS A 47 17.44 4.64 6.59
C LYS A 47 16.54 4.05 7.68
N ASP A 48 15.24 4.29 7.59
CA ASP A 48 14.33 4.15 8.73
C ASP A 48 13.30 3.00 8.58
N LEU A 49 13.15 2.38 7.41
CA LEU A 49 12.14 1.32 7.20
C LEU A 49 12.37 0.08 8.07
N GLY A 50 13.62 -0.37 8.16
CA GLY A 50 13.99 -1.58 8.91
C GLY A 50 13.44 -2.91 8.36
N PHE A 51 12.85 -2.93 7.16
CA PHE A 51 12.39 -4.13 6.45
C PHE A 51 12.47 -3.95 4.93
N PRO A 52 12.57 -5.04 4.13
CA PRO A 52 12.62 -4.93 2.68
C PRO A 52 11.26 -4.48 2.13
N ALA A 53 11.25 -3.36 1.40
CA ALA A 53 10.05 -2.88 0.72
C ALA A 53 10.41 -2.12 -0.56
N GLU A 54 9.45 -2.10 -1.48
CA GLU A 54 9.45 -1.19 -2.62
C GLU A 54 8.61 0.05 -2.28
N VAL A 55 9.19 1.24 -2.48
CA VAL A 55 8.49 2.50 -2.22
C VAL A 55 8.02 3.10 -3.54
N SER A 56 6.73 3.42 -3.60
CA SER A 56 6.10 4.01 -4.77
C SER A 56 5.11 5.10 -4.37
N ILE A 57 4.96 6.11 -5.21
CA ILE A 57 3.90 7.11 -5.09
C ILE A 57 2.68 6.58 -5.85
N GLN A 58 1.50 6.66 -5.22
CA GLN A 58 0.21 6.25 -5.75
C GLN A 58 -0.71 7.48 -5.87
N GLY A 59 -1.88 7.29 -6.49
CA GLY A 59 -2.96 8.26 -6.45
C GLY A 59 -2.90 9.28 -7.58
N SER A 60 -3.60 10.40 -7.37
CA SER A 60 -3.84 11.42 -8.40
C SER A 60 -2.54 12.01 -8.98
N ARG A 61 -1.51 12.19 -8.14
CA ARG A 61 -0.16 12.65 -8.56
C ARG A 61 0.60 11.63 -9.38
N ALA A 62 0.36 10.34 -9.16
CA ALA A 62 0.94 9.29 -10.00
C ALA A 62 0.25 9.21 -11.37
N SER A 63 -1.02 9.62 -11.48
CA SER A 63 -1.75 9.73 -12.75
C SER A 63 -1.56 11.05 -13.50
N GLY A 64 -0.92 12.07 -12.91
CA GLY A 64 -0.74 13.39 -13.52
C GLY A 64 -2.04 14.19 -13.68
N ASN A 65 -3.00 13.96 -12.80
CA ASN A 65 -4.31 14.63 -12.83
C ASN A 65 -4.53 15.41 -11.53
N THR A 66 -3.68 16.39 -11.26
CA THR A 66 -3.76 17.19 -10.04
C THR A 66 -3.83 18.68 -10.31
N GLY A 67 -5.01 19.27 -10.09
CA GLY A 67 -5.16 20.72 -10.02
C GLY A 67 -4.57 21.25 -8.70
N GLY A 68 -3.32 21.71 -8.70
CA GLY A 68 -2.69 22.35 -7.53
C GLY A 68 -2.33 21.40 -6.37
N ARG A 69 -2.20 21.96 -5.13
CA ARG A 69 -1.74 21.31 -3.87
C ARG A 69 -2.52 20.03 -3.53
N SER A 70 -2.25 18.95 -4.23
CA SER A 70 -2.93 17.66 -4.02
C SER A 70 -2.17 16.80 -3.02
N ASP A 71 -2.83 15.83 -2.41
CA ASP A 71 -2.19 14.90 -1.48
C ASP A 71 -1.14 14.02 -2.18
N VAL A 72 -0.13 13.59 -1.42
CA VAL A 72 0.89 12.63 -1.83
C VAL A 72 0.64 11.32 -1.08
N ASP A 73 0.06 10.35 -1.77
CA ASP A 73 -0.05 8.97 -1.28
C ASP A 73 1.23 8.18 -1.58
N ILE A 74 1.84 7.64 -0.54
CA ILE A 74 3.04 6.81 -0.63
C ILE A 74 2.69 5.39 -0.19
N ALA A 75 2.83 4.46 -1.14
CA ALA A 75 2.70 3.04 -0.94
C ALA A 75 4.08 2.41 -0.66
N VAL A 76 4.20 1.80 0.52
CA VAL A 76 5.32 0.95 0.91
C VAL A 76 4.92 -0.50 0.68
N ARG A 77 5.33 -1.05 -0.46
CA ARG A 77 4.92 -2.38 -0.94
C ARG A 77 5.82 -3.44 -0.35
N VAL A 78 5.22 -4.43 0.29
CA VAL A 78 5.94 -5.51 0.96
C VAL A 78 5.44 -6.87 0.50
N SER A 79 6.30 -7.90 0.59
CA SER A 79 5.88 -9.27 0.34
C SER A 79 4.76 -9.69 1.30
N PRO A 80 3.88 -10.64 0.92
CA PRO A 80 2.88 -11.20 1.83
C PRO A 80 3.47 -11.65 3.18
N GLU A 81 4.62 -12.34 3.15
CA GLU A 81 5.31 -12.79 4.35
C GLU A 81 5.72 -11.63 5.27
N THR A 82 6.27 -10.56 4.70
CA THR A 82 6.65 -9.37 5.45
C THR A 82 5.42 -8.66 6.02
N PHE A 83 4.32 -8.61 5.25
CA PHE A 83 3.06 -8.03 5.68
C PHE A 83 2.48 -8.78 6.90
N ASP A 84 2.45 -10.11 6.83
CA ASP A 84 1.94 -10.96 7.91
C ASP A 84 2.84 -10.87 9.15
N ALA A 85 4.16 -10.76 8.97
CA ALA A 85 5.09 -10.50 10.07
C ALA A 85 4.82 -9.14 10.75
N LEU A 86 4.54 -8.08 9.98
CA LEU A 86 4.18 -6.76 10.52
C LEU A 86 2.85 -6.79 11.27
N LEU A 87 1.84 -7.50 10.73
CA LEU A 87 0.56 -7.71 11.39
C LEU A 87 0.74 -8.43 12.75
N SER A 88 1.46 -9.55 12.75
CA SER A 88 1.72 -10.34 13.95
C SER A 88 2.48 -9.54 15.00
N LYS A 89 3.51 -8.80 14.59
CA LYS A 89 4.31 -7.95 15.49
C LYS A 89 3.48 -6.87 16.18
N ARG A 90 2.46 -6.33 15.51
CA ARG A 90 1.62 -5.25 16.04
C ARG A 90 0.43 -5.75 16.84
N TRP A 91 -0.23 -6.83 16.39
CA TRP A 91 -1.53 -7.26 16.94
C TRP A 91 -1.54 -8.71 17.46
N SER A 92 -0.39 -9.34 17.73
CA SER A 92 -0.30 -10.70 18.28
C SER A 92 -1.05 -10.88 19.62
N SER A 93 -1.10 -9.85 20.47
CA SER A 93 -1.68 -9.93 21.82
C SER A 93 -3.01 -9.17 21.96
N VAL A 94 -3.74 -8.97 20.86
CA VAL A 94 -4.94 -8.11 20.85
C VAL A 94 -6.18 -8.90 21.19
N ASN A 95 -6.92 -8.43 22.18
CA ASN A 95 -8.16 -9.04 22.63
C ASN A 95 -9.22 -9.02 21.52
N ALA A 96 -9.88 -10.16 21.31
CA ALA A 96 -11.01 -10.27 20.39
C ALA A 96 -12.12 -9.28 20.76
N GLY A 97 -12.78 -8.69 19.76
CA GLY A 97 -13.86 -7.70 19.95
C GLY A 97 -13.41 -6.28 20.32
N SER A 98 -12.11 -6.05 20.57
CA SER A 98 -11.56 -4.72 20.80
C SER A 98 -11.55 -3.85 19.54
N SER A 99 -11.43 -2.52 19.70
CA SER A 99 -11.22 -1.61 18.57
C SER A 99 -9.95 -1.96 17.78
N GLN A 100 -8.90 -2.40 18.46
CA GLN A 100 -7.66 -2.84 17.83
C GLN A 100 -7.84 -4.13 17.01
N ALA A 101 -8.70 -5.05 17.46
CA ALA A 101 -9.03 -6.25 16.67
C ALA A 101 -9.75 -5.86 15.36
N ARG A 102 -10.69 -4.91 15.40
CA ARG A 102 -11.36 -4.41 14.20
C ARG A 102 -10.38 -3.76 13.22
N ILE A 103 -9.41 -2.99 13.72
CA ILE A 103 -8.35 -2.38 12.89
C ILE A 103 -7.48 -3.46 12.24
N ARG A 104 -7.06 -4.47 13.01
CA ARG A 104 -6.31 -5.62 12.49
C ARG A 104 -7.08 -6.33 11.39
N ASP A 105 -8.33 -6.68 11.64
CA ASP A 105 -9.15 -7.45 10.69
C ASP A 105 -9.40 -6.66 9.41
N HIS A 106 -9.59 -5.34 9.52
CA HIS A 106 -9.64 -4.44 8.37
C HIS A 106 -8.32 -4.41 7.60
N ALA A 107 -7.17 -4.35 8.29
CA ALA A 107 -5.86 -4.37 7.65
C ALA A 107 -5.59 -5.69 6.90
N VAL A 108 -6.03 -6.81 7.47
CA VAL A 108 -5.98 -8.14 6.84
C VAL A 108 -6.88 -8.18 5.59
N ALA A 109 -8.13 -7.75 5.72
CA ALA A 109 -9.12 -7.77 4.64
C ALA A 109 -8.71 -6.89 3.45
N THR A 110 -8.14 -5.71 3.74
CA THR A 110 -7.73 -4.75 2.71
C THR A 110 -6.32 -4.99 2.19
N GLY A 111 -5.45 -5.65 2.96
CA GLY A 111 -4.02 -5.73 2.67
C GLY A 111 -3.29 -4.40 2.82
N LYS A 112 -3.80 -3.49 3.67
CA LYS A 112 -3.24 -2.15 3.93
C LYS A 112 -3.06 -1.91 5.42
N ILE A 113 -1.87 -1.45 5.82
CA ILE A 113 -1.56 -0.98 7.17
C ILE A 113 -1.22 0.51 7.10
N THR A 114 -1.87 1.34 7.92
CA THR A 114 -1.61 2.79 7.98
C THR A 114 -0.31 3.10 8.74
N ALA A 115 0.36 4.20 8.41
CA ALA A 115 1.64 4.58 9.06
C ALA A 115 1.61 4.64 10.60
N GLY A 116 0.46 4.97 11.21
CA GLY A 116 0.30 5.01 12.67
C GLY A 116 0.37 3.63 13.33
N ASP A 117 -0.01 2.60 12.58
CA ASP A 117 -0.14 1.24 13.06
C ASP A 117 1.01 0.32 12.67
N VAL A 118 1.84 0.70 11.70
CA VAL A 118 3.09 0.00 11.39
C VAL A 118 4.07 0.04 12.58
N ARG A 119 4.85 -1.03 12.75
CA ARG A 119 5.97 -1.12 13.70
C ARG A 119 7.24 -1.63 12.99
N PRO A 120 8.30 -0.83 12.84
CA PRO A 120 8.52 0.52 13.42
C PRO A 120 7.56 1.59 12.87
N ARG A 121 7.31 2.65 13.67
CA ARG A 121 6.36 3.71 13.31
C ARG A 121 6.88 4.50 12.11
N LEU A 122 6.12 4.50 11.01
CA LEU A 122 6.45 5.30 9.82
C LEU A 122 6.08 6.79 9.97
N SER A 123 5.46 7.19 11.09
CA SER A 123 5.07 8.57 11.36
C SER A 123 6.25 9.55 11.36
N GLY A 124 7.46 9.10 11.75
CA GLY A 124 8.68 9.92 11.68
C GLY A 124 9.08 10.20 10.24
N ILE A 125 9.06 9.16 9.40
CA ILE A 125 9.34 9.27 7.96
C ILE A 125 8.30 10.17 7.28
N LYS A 126 7.00 9.98 7.58
CA LYS A 126 5.92 10.86 7.08
C LYS A 126 6.19 12.34 7.40
N LYS A 127 6.58 12.66 8.64
CA LYS A 127 6.90 14.05 9.04
C LYS A 127 8.13 14.61 8.33
N ASN A 128 9.18 13.80 8.17
CA ASN A 128 10.38 14.22 7.46
C ASN A 128 10.08 14.50 5.99
N ILE A 129 9.31 13.64 5.33
CA ILE A 129 8.89 13.83 3.94
C ILE A 129 8.00 15.06 3.81
N ALA A 130 7.00 15.24 4.67
CA ALA A 130 6.16 16.45 4.65
C ALA A 130 7.00 17.74 4.78
N LYS A 131 8.02 17.75 5.64
CA LYS A 131 8.95 18.89 5.74
C LYS A 131 9.78 19.13 4.49
N MET A 132 10.20 18.06 3.79
CA MET A 132 10.96 18.17 2.54
C MET A 132 10.12 18.71 1.40
N LEU A 133 8.82 18.37 1.39
CA LEU A 133 7.88 18.79 0.35
C LEU A 133 7.26 20.16 0.64
N GLY A 134 7.34 20.65 1.89
CA GLY A 134 6.91 21.99 2.26
C GLY A 134 5.43 22.25 1.91
N ASP A 135 5.12 23.49 1.52
CA ASP A 135 3.76 23.93 1.17
C ASP A 135 3.34 23.55 -0.27
N GLU A 136 4.15 22.77 -0.98
CA GLU A 136 3.86 22.25 -2.33
C GLU A 136 2.87 21.07 -2.31
N VAL A 137 2.66 20.49 -1.12
CA VAL A 137 1.77 19.35 -0.87
C VAL A 137 0.84 19.68 0.29
N ASP A 138 -0.42 19.25 0.21
CA ASP A 138 -1.39 19.48 1.30
C ASP A 138 -1.21 18.44 2.41
N HIS A 139 -1.37 17.15 2.07
CA HIS A 139 -1.03 16.05 2.96
C HIS A 139 -0.13 14.99 2.33
N VAL A 140 0.69 14.36 3.19
CA VAL A 140 1.50 13.18 2.84
C VAL A 140 0.94 12.00 3.62
N ASP A 141 0.46 10.99 2.91
CA ASP A 141 0.00 9.76 3.53
C ASP A 141 0.91 8.59 3.17
N VAL A 142 1.25 7.81 4.19
CA VAL A 142 2.16 6.66 4.05
C VAL A 142 1.41 5.43 4.52
N SER A 143 1.36 4.41 3.67
CA SER A 143 0.71 3.13 3.99
C SER A 143 1.59 1.98 3.53
N VAL A 144 1.63 0.91 4.33
CA VAL A 144 2.22 -0.36 3.93
C VAL A 144 1.15 -1.18 3.22
N ILE A 145 1.43 -1.64 2.01
CA ILE A 145 0.49 -2.44 1.22
C ILE A 145 1.08 -3.81 0.89
N ARG A 146 0.23 -4.82 0.93
CA ARG A 146 0.58 -6.18 0.53
C ARG A 146 0.64 -6.27 -1.00
N VAL A 147 1.77 -6.75 -1.53
CA VAL A 147 1.90 -7.05 -2.97
C VAL A 147 0.82 -8.04 -3.40
N GLY A 148 0.14 -7.74 -4.52
CA GLY A 148 -1.01 -8.50 -5.02
C GLY A 148 -2.32 -8.28 -4.25
N GLY A 149 -2.35 -7.38 -3.27
CA GLY A 149 -3.56 -6.99 -2.54
C GLY A 149 -4.46 -6.02 -3.30
N ALA A 150 -5.61 -5.68 -2.72
CA ALA A 150 -6.60 -4.78 -3.34
C ALA A 150 -6.03 -3.36 -3.59
N PHE A 151 -5.18 -2.86 -2.68
CA PHE A 151 -4.53 -1.55 -2.81
C PHE A 151 -3.29 -1.57 -3.71
N ASP A 152 -2.88 -2.74 -4.19
CA ASP A 152 -1.79 -2.91 -5.15
C ASP A 152 -2.25 -2.76 -6.60
N GLN A 153 -3.30 -1.94 -6.80
CA GLN A 153 -3.98 -1.74 -8.07
C GLN A 153 -4.15 -0.24 -8.28
N GLY A 154 -3.44 0.33 -9.25
CA GLY A 154 -3.48 1.77 -9.55
C GLY A 154 -2.25 2.24 -10.33
N PRO A 155 -2.23 3.52 -10.74
CA PRO A 155 -1.02 4.13 -11.27
C PRO A 155 0.02 4.25 -10.14
N PHE A 156 1.23 3.80 -10.41
CA PHE A 156 2.35 3.89 -9.48
C PHE A 156 3.55 4.52 -10.17
N VAL A 157 4.19 5.46 -9.48
CA VAL A 157 5.53 5.95 -9.83
C VAL A 157 6.51 5.38 -8.81
N ARG A 158 7.42 4.54 -9.30
CA ARG A 158 8.45 3.94 -8.43
C ARG A 158 9.49 5.00 -8.09
N ILE A 159 9.79 5.13 -6.80
CA ILE A 159 10.93 5.93 -6.34
C ILE A 159 12.17 5.04 -6.48
N LYS A 160 13.04 5.35 -7.45
CA LYS A 160 14.29 4.61 -7.67
C LYS A 160 15.32 4.98 -6.60
#